data_AF-A0A928PMQ4-F1
#
_entry.id   AF-A0A928PMQ4-F1
#
_cell.length_a   1.000
_cell.length_b   1.000
_cell.length_c   1.000
_cell.angle_alpha   90.00
_cell.angle_beta   90.00
_cell.angle_gamma   90.00
#
_symmetry.space_group_name_H-M   'P 1'
#
loop_
_entity.id
_entity.type
_entity.pdbx_description
1 polymer ?
#
loop_
_entity_poly.entity_id
_entity_poly.type
_entity_poly.pdbx_seq_one_letter_code
_entity_poly.pdbx_strand_id
1 'polypeptide(L)' 'MEGNIMPISMKYNDEEFEIDRITDIRPAASLKSGGAGIRYTCFIEGRQTYLFLEETKWFYEN' A
#
# COMPACT_ATOMS: atom_id res chain seq x y z
N MET A 1 5.43 -6.71 -18.07
CA MET A 1 6.11 -5.60 -17.38
C MET A 1 5.67 -5.70 -15.93
N GLU A 2 6.56 -6.17 -15.05
CA GLU A 2 6.28 -6.28 -13.61
C GLU A 2 6.23 -4.87 -13.02
N GLY A 3 5.03 -4.31 -12.96
CA GLY A 3 4.79 -2.99 -12.38
C GLY A 3 4.83 -3.08 -10.86
N ASN A 4 6.02 -2.88 -10.28
CA ASN A 4 6.11 -2.65 -8.84
C ASN A 4 5.42 -1.32 -8.53
N ILE A 5 4.25 -1.38 -7.90
CA ILE A 5 3.53 -0.19 -7.44
C ILE A 5 4.28 0.35 -6.24
N MET A 6 5.04 1.43 -6.44
CA MET A 6 5.66 2.17 -5.35
C MET A 6 4.73 3.32 -4.98
N PRO A 7 4.04 3.28 -3.83
CA PRO A 7 3.22 4.40 -3.40
C PRO A 7 4.13 5.59 -3.06
N ILE A 8 3.82 6.74 -3.67
CA ILE A 8 4.49 8.03 -3.41
C ILE A 8 3.76 8.86 -2.35
N SER A 9 2.44 8.66 -2.24
CA SER A 9 1.58 9.27 -1.23
C SER A 9 0.41 8.36 -0.90
N MET A 10 -0.21 8.58 0.26
CA MET A 10 -1.46 7.94 0.66
C MET A 10 -2.52 8.99 1.01
N LYS A 11 -3.78 8.75 0.63
CA LYS A 11 -4.89 9.58 1.06
C LYS A 11 -5.59 8.96 2.26
N TYR A 12 -5.77 9.71 3.34
CA TYR A 12 -6.48 9.31 4.55
C TYR A 12 -7.27 10.48 5.13
N ASN A 13 -8.56 10.28 5.42
CA ASN A 13 -9.48 11.34 5.90
C ASN A 13 -9.44 12.64 5.07
N ASP A 14 -9.41 12.50 3.74
CA ASP A 14 -9.28 13.63 2.80
C ASP A 14 -7.94 14.39 2.80
N GLU A 15 -7.00 13.99 3.66
CA GLU A 15 -5.62 14.49 3.65
C GLU A 15 -4.70 13.57 2.86
N GLU A 16 -3.72 14.15 2.18
CA GLU A 16 -2.67 13.42 1.47
C GLU A 16 -1.39 13.44 2.30
N PHE A 17 -0.81 12.25 2.50
CA PHE A 17 0.42 12.06 3.25
C PHE A 17 1.51 11.56 2.30
N GLU A 18 2.62 12.29 2.25
CA GLU A 18 3.79 11.90 1.48
C GLU A 18 4.51 10.72 2.17
N ILE A 19 4.96 9.76 1.36
CA ILE A 19 5.75 8.63 1.86
C ILE A 19 7.23 8.99 1.74
N ASP A 20 7.87 9.18 2.89
CA ASP A 20 9.30 9.52 2.97
C ASP A 20 10.18 8.42 2.34
N ARG A 21 9.86 7.16 2.68
CA ARG A 21 10.57 5.98 2.20
C ARG A 21 9.79 4.70 2.47
N ILE A 22 10.08 3.69 1.64
CA ILE A 22 9.62 2.31 1.83
C ILE A 22 10.81 1.46 2.25
N THR A 23 10.66 0.67 3.31
CA THR A 23 11.73 -0.18 3.86
C THR A 23 11.51 -1.67 3.66
N ASP A 24 10.27 -2.10 3.42
CA ASP A 24 9.93 -3.52 3.24
C ASP A 24 8.66 -3.64 2.41
N ILE A 25 8.64 -4.61 1.48
CA ILE A 25 7.48 -4.93 0.64
C ILE A 25 7.36 -6.45 0.62
N ARG A 26 6.24 -6.99 1.12
CA ARG A 26 6.02 -8.44 1.13
C ARG A 26 4.54 -8.82 1.11
N PRO A 27 4.20 -10.03 0.63
CA PRO A 27 2.90 -10.61 0.88
C PRO A 27 2.62 -10.72 2.39
N ALA A 28 1.43 -10.33 2.82
CA ALA A 28 0.97 -10.48 4.20
C ALA A 28 -0.54 -10.72 4.23
N ALA A 29 -0.99 -11.52 5.20
CA ALA A 29 -2.40 -11.65 5.51
C ALA A 29 -2.92 -10.33 6.14
N SER A 30 -4.01 -9.82 5.61
CA SER A 30 -4.76 -8.70 6.18
C SER A 30 -5.54 -9.21 7.38
N LEU A 31 -5.06 -8.87 8.58
CA LEU A 31 -5.72 -9.24 9.85
C LEU A 31 -7.11 -8.61 10.00
N LYS A 32 -7.43 -7.57 9.21
CA LYS A 32 -8.64 -6.77 9.35
C LYS A 32 -9.81 -7.28 8.50
N SER A 33 -9.52 -7.84 7.32
CA SER A 33 -10.54 -8.30 6.35
C SER A 33 -10.47 -9.80 6.07
N GLY A 34 -9.46 -10.52 6.59
CA GLY A 34 -9.22 -11.93 6.27
C GLY A 34 -8.67 -12.18 4.85
N GLY A 35 -8.37 -11.11 4.11
CA GLY A 35 -7.74 -11.17 2.78
C GLY A 35 -6.23 -11.36 2.83
N ALA A 36 -5.62 -11.62 1.68
CA ALA A 36 -4.17 -11.57 1.48
C ALA A 36 -3.85 -10.39 0.54
N GLY A 37 -2.75 -9.68 0.81
CA GLY A 37 -2.31 -8.55 -0.01
C GLY A 37 -0.81 -8.29 0.13
N ILE A 38 -0.32 -7.23 -0.52
CA ILE A 38 1.05 -6.76 -0.36
C ILE A 38 1.09 -5.73 0.75
N ARG A 39 1.88 -5.98 1.79
CA ARG A 39 2.17 -5.01 2.83
C ARG A 39 3.44 -4.24 2.50
N TYR A 40 3.33 -2.93 2.54
CA TYR A 40 4.43 -1.98 2.51
C TYR A 40 4.69 -1.49 3.93
N THR A 41 5.94 -1.61 4.38
CA THR A 41 6.42 -0.87 5.55
C THR A 41 7.04 0.42 5.05
N CYS A 42 6.46 1.54 5.43
CA CYS A 42 6.88 2.86 4.98
C CYS A 42 7.04 3.83 6.15
N PHE A 43 7.64 4.97 5.87
CA PHE A 43 7.75 6.09 6.80
C PHE A 43 6.95 7.26 6.25
N ILE A 44 6.16 7.90 7.11
CA ILE A 44 5.40 9.11 6.83
C ILE A 44 5.65 10.05 8.00
N GLU A 45 6.18 11.25 7.70
CA GLU A 45 6.63 12.22 8.70
C GLU A 45 7.60 11.59 9.74
N GLY A 46 8.48 10.69 9.29
CA GLY A 46 9.42 9.97 10.14
C GLY A 46 8.80 8.88 11.03
N ARG A 47 7.50 8.61 10.93
CA ARG A 47 6.81 7.54 11.66
C ARG A 47 6.62 6.30 10.80
N GLN A 48 6.91 5.12 11.36
CA GLN A 48 6.69 3.86 10.65
C GLN A 48 5.19 3.54 10.54
N THR A 49 4.74 3.30 9.32
CA THR A 49 3.36 3.04 8.93
C THR A 49 3.29 1.79 8.06
N TYR A 50 2.16 1.07 8.11
CA TYR A 50 1.91 -0.10 7.27
C TYR A 50 0.77 0.18 6.28
N LEU A 51 1.06 0.06 4.99
CA LEU A 51 0.07 0.11 3.93
C LEU A 51 -0.19 -1.29 3.40
N PHE A 52 -1.45 -1.60 3.11
CA PHE A 52 -1.85 -2.87 2.55
C PHE A 52 -2.50 -2.62 1.18
N LEU A 53 -1.88 -3.18 0.15
CA LEU A 53 -2.45 -3.27 -1.18
C LEU A 53 -3.11 -4.64 -1.29
N GLU A 54 -4.42 -4.70 -1.09
CA GLU A 54 -5.24 -5.87 -1.43
C GLU A 54 -5.53 -5.80 -2.93
N GLU A 55 -5.41 -6.91 -3.66
CA GLU A 55 -5.50 -6.97 -5.14
C GLU A 55 -6.72 -6.20 -5.69
N THR A 56 -6.51 -4.99 -6.20
CA THR A 56 -7.52 -4.28 -6.99
C THR A 56 -7.32 -4.65 -8.44
N LYS A 57 -8.03 -5.71 -8.86
CA LYS A 57 -8.28 -6.10 -10.25
C LYS A 57 -8.33 -4.89 -11.19
N TRP A 58 -7.64 -4.97 -12.33
CA TRP A 58 -7.93 -4.09 -13.47
C TRP A 58 -9.15 -4.66 -14.19
N PHE A 59 -10.24 -3.90 -14.25
CA PHE A 59 -11.39 -4.25 -15.09
C PHE A 59 -11.45 -3.31 -16.29
N TYR A 60 -11.44 -3.91 -17.48
CA TYR A 60 -12.03 -3.35 -18.69
C TYR A 60 -13.10 -4.34 -19.14
N GLU A 61 -14.37 -3.95 -19.04
CA GLU A 61 -15.49 -4.67 -19.64
C GLU A 61 -15.76 -4.06 -21.02
N ASN A 62 -15.88 -4.91 -22.04
CA ASN A 62 -16.15 -4.56 -23.43
C ASN A 62 -17.60 -4.92 -23.75
#